data_AF-A0A815QYJ1-F1
#
_entry.id   AF-A0A815QYJ1-F1
#
_cell.length_a   1.000
_cell.length_b   1.000
_cell.length_c   1.000
_cell.angle_alpha   90.00
_cell.angle_beta   90.00
_cell.angle_gamma   90.00
#
_symmetry.space_group_name_H-M   'P 1'
#
loop_
_entity.id
_entity.type
_entity.pdbx_description
1 polymer ?
#
loop_
_entity_poly.entity_id
_entity_poly.type
_entity_poly.pdbx_seq_one_letter_code
_entity_poly.pdbx_strand_id
1 'polypeptide(L)'
;MPQQNPTITPSYSHYHLIPDMLSSYIPLQLADKILFIGESWLILKTNDEDNDKNFLSINSIDYNEQNHRIQQQLYTLTLSDDFNIFELERIIEHTRIDLSLTLRNLFVDHFHLCNELEQIRGFYLIEHGKLFSLFVNRTSQLLLNIETSTNAIENDTNEIFKQCLNDLQLESILTNADKFKFKLNFIHNNNSTQ
;
A
#
# COMPACT_ATOMS: atom_id res chain seq x y z
N MET A 1 -18.41 -10.68 -25.19
CA MET A 1 -18.37 -10.92 -23.74
C MET A 1 -17.18 -10.16 -23.20
N PRO A 2 -17.39 -9.09 -22.40
CA PRO A 2 -16.27 -8.33 -21.89
C PRO A 2 -15.61 -9.11 -20.75
N GLN A 3 -14.32 -9.36 -20.91
CA GLN A 3 -13.47 -9.97 -19.90
C GLN A 3 -13.38 -9.02 -18.71
N GLN A 4 -13.79 -9.51 -17.55
CA GLN A 4 -13.57 -8.85 -16.27
C GLN A 4 -12.06 -8.84 -16.03
N ASN A 5 -11.44 -7.68 -16.09
CA ASN A 5 -10.12 -7.49 -15.49
C ASN A 5 -10.26 -7.85 -14.01
N PRO A 6 -9.54 -8.85 -13.49
CA PRO A 6 -9.48 -9.03 -12.05
C PRO A 6 -8.77 -7.80 -11.50
N THR A 7 -9.51 -6.91 -10.84
CA THR A 7 -8.95 -6.08 -9.79
C THR A 7 -8.33 -7.04 -8.79
N ILE A 8 -7.04 -7.30 -8.94
CA ILE A 8 -6.21 -7.90 -7.90
C ILE A 8 -6.12 -6.81 -6.84
N THR A 9 -7.17 -6.69 -6.02
CA THR A 9 -7.01 -6.07 -4.71
C THR A 9 -6.15 -7.07 -3.95
N PRO A 10 -4.88 -6.77 -3.60
CA PRO A 10 -4.21 -7.57 -2.59
C PRO A 10 -5.14 -7.54 -1.37
N SER A 11 -5.73 -8.69 -1.05
CA SER A 11 -6.56 -8.83 0.15
C SER A 11 -5.59 -8.80 1.32
N TYR A 12 -5.17 -7.60 1.73
CA TYR A 12 -4.42 -7.41 2.97
C TYR A 12 -5.30 -8.00 4.08
N SER A 13 -4.87 -9.15 4.57
CA SER A 13 -5.53 -9.79 5.72
C SER A 13 -5.22 -8.87 6.90
N HIS A 14 -6.19 -8.01 7.23
CA HIS A 14 -6.06 -7.08 8.34
C HIS A 14 -6.29 -7.87 9.62
N TYR A 15 -5.24 -8.02 10.43
CA TYR A 15 -5.35 -8.69 11.70
C TYR A 15 -5.69 -7.66 12.77
N HIS A 16 -6.54 -8.04 13.72
CA HIS A 16 -6.92 -7.18 14.84
C HIS A 16 -6.79 -7.96 16.14
N LEU A 17 -6.42 -7.25 17.19
CA LEU A 17 -6.39 -7.82 18.53
C LEU A 17 -7.80 -7.90 19.10
N ILE A 18 -8.06 -9.00 19.80
CA ILE A 18 -9.28 -9.22 20.59
C ILE A 18 -8.85 -9.15 22.06
N PRO A 19 -9.02 -7.99 22.75
CA PRO A 19 -8.51 -7.81 24.11
C PRO A 19 -9.08 -8.84 25.11
N ASP A 20 -10.32 -9.30 24.89
CA ASP A 20 -10.99 -10.28 25.75
C ASP A 20 -10.32 -11.67 25.71
N MET A 21 -9.54 -11.97 24.68
CA MET A 21 -8.78 -13.21 24.54
C MET A 21 -7.33 -13.09 25.06
N LEU A 22 -6.92 -11.89 25.48
CA LEU A 22 -5.57 -11.64 25.96
C LEU A 22 -5.44 -12.11 27.42
N SER A 23 -4.37 -12.86 27.70
CA SER A 23 -4.08 -13.28 29.06
C SER A 23 -3.75 -12.07 29.94
N SER A 24 -4.29 -12.03 31.17
CA SER A 24 -4.19 -10.87 32.07
C SER A 24 -2.76 -10.45 32.43
N TYR A 25 -1.79 -11.36 32.33
CA TYR A 25 -0.38 -11.09 32.58
C TYR A 25 0.33 -10.45 31.38
N ILE A 26 -0.24 -10.46 30.17
CA ILE A 26 0.33 -9.82 28.99
C ILE A 26 -0.28 -8.43 28.85
N PRO A 27 0.52 -7.34 28.92
CA PRO A 27 0.03 -6.01 28.65
C PRO A 27 -0.48 -5.86 27.21
N LEU A 28 -1.55 -5.10 27.02
CA LEU A 28 -2.08 -4.80 25.69
C LEU A 28 -1.01 -4.22 24.76
N GLN A 29 -0.15 -3.35 25.29
CA GLN A 29 0.98 -2.75 24.56
C GLN A 29 1.95 -3.81 24.01
N LEU A 30 2.16 -4.91 24.73
CA LEU A 30 3.02 -5.99 24.26
C LEU A 30 2.33 -6.80 23.15
N ALA A 31 1.02 -7.02 23.28
CA ALA A 31 0.21 -7.66 22.25
C ALA A 31 0.19 -6.84 20.94
N ASP A 32 0.07 -5.51 21.03
CA ASP A 32 0.13 -4.60 19.87
C ASP A 32 1.47 -4.74 19.12
N LYS A 33 2.59 -4.83 19.85
CA LYS A 33 3.90 -5.03 19.25
C LYS A 33 3.99 -6.37 18.52
N ILE A 34 3.44 -7.44 19.10
CA ILE A 34 3.41 -8.77 18.48
C ILE A 34 2.54 -8.76 17.21
N LEU A 35 1.37 -8.12 17.26
CA LEU A 35 0.50 -7.95 16.09
C LEU A 35 1.26 -7.24 14.96
N PHE A 36 1.88 -6.11 15.27
CA PHE A 36 2.68 -5.34 14.31
C PHE A 36 3.80 -6.19 13.69
N ILE A 37 4.53 -6.96 14.49
CA ILE A 37 5.59 -7.87 14.00
C ILE A 37 4.98 -8.88 13.02
N GLY A 38 3.86 -9.51 13.38
CA GLY A 38 3.19 -10.50 12.53
C GLY A 38 2.71 -9.93 11.18
N GLU A 39 2.04 -8.78 11.19
CA GLU A 39 1.57 -8.11 9.97
C GLU A 39 2.75 -7.69 9.07
N SER A 40 3.81 -7.17 9.69
CA SER A 40 5.03 -6.76 9.01
C SER A 40 5.73 -7.96 8.33
N TRP A 41 5.82 -9.11 9.03
CA TRP A 41 6.32 -10.36 8.46
C TRP A 41 5.47 -10.85 7.28
N LEU A 42 4.15 -10.71 7.37
CA LEU A 42 3.26 -11.10 6.28
C LEU A 42 3.47 -10.23 5.04
N ILE A 43 3.57 -8.91 5.21
CA ILE A 43 3.85 -7.98 4.10
C ILE A 43 5.16 -8.34 3.41
N LEU A 44 6.21 -8.64 4.17
CA LEU A 44 7.49 -9.06 3.63
C LEU A 44 7.37 -10.37 2.84
N LYS A 45 6.68 -11.37 3.40
CA LYS A 45 6.49 -12.66 2.74
C LYS A 45 5.65 -12.59 1.46
N THR A 46 4.56 -11.82 1.45
CA THR A 46 3.70 -11.70 0.25
C THR A 46 4.44 -11.04 -0.91
N ASN A 47 5.35 -10.11 -0.62
CA ASN A 47 6.19 -9.50 -1.65
C ASN A 47 7.20 -10.48 -2.28
N ASP A 48 7.52 -11.60 -1.62
CA ASP A 48 8.41 -12.64 -2.16
C ASP A 48 7.73 -13.54 -3.20
N GLU A 49 6.40 -13.67 -3.16
CA GLU A 49 5.65 -14.59 -4.04
C GLU A 49 5.25 -13.91 -5.38
N ASP A 50 5.00 -12.60 -5.38
CA ASP A 50 4.43 -11.88 -6.52
C ASP A 50 5.46 -11.18 -7.44
N ASN A 51 6.73 -11.00 -7.03
CA ASN A 51 7.72 -10.27 -7.83
C ASN A 51 9.05 -11.00 -7.97
N ASP A 52 9.48 -11.16 -9.22
CA ASP A 52 10.82 -11.49 -9.73
C ASP A 52 11.84 -12.08 -8.75
N LYS A 53 12.39 -13.24 -9.12
CA LYS A 53 13.55 -13.92 -8.49
C LYS A 53 14.81 -13.04 -8.31
N ASN A 54 14.79 -11.79 -8.75
CA ASN A 54 15.79 -10.75 -8.50
C ASN A 54 15.56 -9.97 -7.18
N PHE A 55 14.38 -10.01 -6.56
CA PHE A 55 14.15 -9.47 -5.21
C PHE A 55 14.98 -10.22 -4.16
N LEU A 56 15.22 -11.51 -4.40
CA LEU A 56 16.03 -12.40 -3.57
C LEU A 56 17.55 -12.17 -3.69
N SER A 57 18.05 -11.51 -4.74
CA SER A 57 19.49 -11.44 -4.99
C SER A 57 20.19 -10.28 -4.31
N ILE A 58 19.46 -9.22 -3.90
CA ILE A 58 20.04 -8.07 -3.20
C ILE A 58 19.87 -8.18 -1.67
N ASN A 59 18.89 -8.94 -1.17
CA ASN A 59 18.59 -9.09 0.27
C ASN A 59 18.43 -10.56 0.75
N SER A 60 19.11 -11.54 0.13
CA SER A 60 19.23 -12.91 0.67
C SER A 60 20.03 -13.00 1.98
N ILE A 61 20.40 -11.87 2.57
CA ILE A 61 21.13 -11.78 3.82
C ILE A 61 20.17 -11.13 4.83
N ASP A 62 19.87 -11.88 5.88
CA ASP A 62 19.33 -11.46 7.19
C ASP A 62 17.89 -11.85 7.55
N TYR A 63 16.84 -11.81 6.70
CA TYR A 63 15.47 -12.10 7.20
C TYR A 63 15.28 -13.53 7.75
N ASN A 64 15.74 -14.55 7.03
CA ASN A 64 15.67 -15.95 7.49
C ASN A 64 16.58 -16.20 8.71
N GLU A 65 17.71 -15.49 8.79
CA GLU A 65 18.64 -15.58 9.91
C GLU A 65 18.06 -14.91 11.16
N GLN A 66 17.46 -13.72 11.01
CA GLN A 66 16.74 -13.02 12.07
C GLN A 66 15.54 -13.85 12.56
N ASN A 67 14.79 -14.49 11.65
CA ASN A 67 13.74 -15.43 12.04
C ASN A 67 14.28 -16.55 12.93
N HIS A 68 15.37 -17.17 12.48
CA HIS A 68 15.98 -18.28 13.19
C HIS A 68 16.50 -17.83 14.56
N ARG A 69 17.10 -16.64 14.65
CA ARG A 69 17.53 -16.03 15.92
C ARG A 69 16.37 -15.79 16.86
N ILE A 70 15.28 -15.20 16.38
CA ILE A 70 14.08 -14.93 17.19
C ILE A 70 13.45 -16.26 17.65
N GLN A 71 13.34 -17.24 16.75
CA GLN A 71 12.84 -18.57 17.08
C GLN A 71 13.70 -19.25 18.15
N GLN A 72 15.03 -19.16 18.05
CA GLN A 72 15.94 -19.67 19.07
C GLN A 72 15.79 -18.97 20.41
N GLN A 73 15.65 -17.64 20.41
CA GLN A 73 15.44 -16.86 21.63
C GLN A 73 14.10 -17.20 22.31
N LEU A 74 13.02 -17.30 21.53
CA LEU A 74 11.70 -17.70 22.03
C LEU A 74 11.69 -19.16 22.51
N TYR A 75 12.39 -20.06 21.82
CA TYR A 75 12.54 -21.46 22.26
C TYR A 75 13.31 -21.55 23.59
N THR A 76 14.39 -20.78 23.74
CA THR A 76 15.16 -20.70 24.99
C THR A 76 14.29 -20.15 26.13
N LEU A 77 13.43 -19.18 25.84
CA LEU A 77 12.45 -18.66 26.80
C LEU A 77 11.42 -19.73 27.21
N THR A 78 11.00 -20.57 26.27
CA THR A 78 10.05 -21.67 26.51
C THR A 78 10.66 -22.81 27.33
N LEU A 79 11.97 -23.01 27.24
CA LEU A 79 12.71 -24.00 28.03
C LEU A 79 12.96 -23.57 29.48
N SER A 80 12.73 -22.30 29.82
CA SER A 80 12.93 -21.78 31.17
C SER A 80 11.74 -22.19 32.06
N ASP A 81 12.01 -22.71 33.26
CA ASP A 81 10.96 -23.18 34.19
C ASP A 81 10.06 -22.05 34.70
N ASP A 82 10.58 -20.82 34.76
CA ASP A 82 9.84 -19.61 35.15
C ASP A 82 9.62 -18.67 33.95
N PHE A 83 8.37 -18.27 33.72
CA PHE A 83 8.03 -17.31 32.67
C PHE A 83 8.44 -15.89 33.06
N ASN A 84 9.50 -15.38 32.41
CA ASN A 84 9.96 -14.02 32.60
C ASN A 84 9.39 -13.08 31.51
N ILE A 85 8.37 -12.31 31.89
CA ILE A 85 7.73 -11.35 30.99
C ILE A 85 8.66 -10.23 30.52
N PHE A 86 9.62 -9.80 31.35
CA PHE A 86 10.56 -8.74 30.98
C PHE A 86 11.50 -9.19 29.87
N GLU A 87 11.94 -10.45 29.91
CA GLU A 87 12.79 -11.03 28.87
C GLU A 87 12.01 -11.19 27.55
N LEU A 88 10.74 -11.62 27.63
CA LEU A 88 9.84 -11.64 26.47
C LEU A 88 9.69 -10.24 25.86
N GLU A 89 9.37 -9.24 26.69
CA GLU A 89 9.19 -7.86 26.22
C GLU A 89 10.47 -7.33 25.57
N ARG A 90 11.65 -7.63 26.12
CA ARG A 90 12.93 -7.23 25.53
C ARG A 90 13.15 -7.84 24.14
N ILE A 91 12.88 -9.14 23.98
CA ILE A 91 13.01 -9.84 22.70
C ILE A 91 12.04 -9.27 21.67
N ILE A 92 10.78 -9.07 22.05
CA ILE A 92 9.75 -8.50 21.17
C ILE A 92 10.10 -7.06 20.78
N GLU A 93 10.57 -6.23 21.71
CA GLU A 93 10.96 -4.85 21.43
C GLU A 93 12.15 -4.79 20.45
N HIS A 94 13.18 -5.61 20.65
CA HIS A 94 14.32 -5.69 19.74
C HIS A 94 13.88 -6.13 18.34
N THR A 95 13.09 -7.20 18.27
CA THR A 95 12.52 -7.71 17.01
C THR A 95 11.72 -6.64 16.28
N ARG A 96 10.88 -5.89 17.02
CA ARG A 96 10.08 -4.81 16.45
C ARG A 96 10.97 -3.72 15.85
N ILE A 97 12.04 -3.32 16.53
CA ILE A 97 12.97 -2.29 16.06
C ILE A 97 13.68 -2.75 14.79
N ASP A 98 14.26 -3.95 14.80
CA ASP A 98 14.98 -4.52 13.65
C ASP A 98 14.06 -4.62 12.43
N LEU A 99 12.84 -5.14 12.63
CA LEU A 99 11.86 -5.25 11.57
C LEU A 99 11.41 -3.89 11.04
N SER A 100 11.23 -2.91 11.92
CA SER A 100 10.88 -1.54 11.52
C SER A 100 11.98 -0.90 10.66
N LEU A 101 13.25 -1.15 10.99
CA LEU A 101 14.39 -0.68 10.19
C LEU A 101 14.43 -1.37 8.82
N THR A 102 14.21 -2.69 8.78
CA THR A 102 14.13 -3.46 7.54
C THR A 102 13.00 -2.95 6.65
N LEU A 103 11.78 -2.78 7.19
CA LEU A 103 10.65 -2.23 6.46
C LEU A 103 10.93 -0.81 5.96
N ARG A 104 11.52 0.05 6.81
CA ARG A 104 11.90 1.41 6.41
C ARG A 104 12.84 1.38 5.22
N ASN A 105 13.92 0.61 5.29
CA ASN A 105 14.90 0.54 4.21
C ASN A 105 14.25 -0.04 2.94
N LEU A 106 13.39 -1.05 3.09
CA LEU A 106 12.62 -1.59 1.98
C LEU A 106 11.76 -0.51 1.28
N PHE A 107 10.90 0.18 2.03
CA PHE A 107 9.98 1.15 1.45
C PHE A 107 10.66 2.44 0.97
N VAL A 108 11.64 2.94 1.73
CA VAL A 108 12.31 4.20 1.43
C VAL A 108 13.35 4.01 0.33
N ASP A 109 14.22 3.01 0.46
CA ASP A 109 15.38 2.87 -0.42
C ASP A 109 15.03 2.10 -1.70
N HIS A 110 14.20 1.05 -1.61
CA HIS A 110 13.86 0.23 -2.79
C HIS A 110 12.59 0.70 -3.51
N PHE A 111 11.53 1.06 -2.77
CA PHE A 111 10.28 1.50 -3.40
C PHE A 111 10.20 3.02 -3.61
N HIS A 112 11.22 3.77 -3.20
CA HIS A 112 11.24 5.23 -3.31
C HIS A 112 9.93 5.86 -2.83
N LEU A 113 9.40 5.41 -1.69
CA LEU A 113 8.09 5.81 -1.17
C LEU A 113 7.92 7.33 -1.11
N CYS A 114 8.97 8.07 -0.75
CA CYS A 114 8.95 9.53 -0.74
C CYS A 114 8.63 10.13 -2.12
N ASN A 115 9.22 9.58 -3.18
CA ASN A 115 8.93 10.00 -4.55
C ASN A 115 7.48 9.68 -4.93
N GLU A 116 6.98 8.48 -4.63
CA GLU A 116 5.58 8.14 -4.90
C GLU A 116 4.60 9.01 -4.10
N LEU A 117 4.91 9.36 -2.85
CA LEU A 117 4.12 10.29 -2.04
C LEU A 117 4.15 11.72 -2.62
N GLU A 118 5.29 12.18 -3.11
CA GLU A 118 5.39 13.46 -3.83
C GLU A 118 4.55 13.44 -5.11
N GLN A 119 4.52 12.33 -5.86
CA GLN A 119 3.63 12.19 -7.01
C GLN A 119 2.15 12.25 -6.60
N ILE A 120 1.75 11.47 -5.60
CA ILE A 120 0.38 11.50 -5.06
C ILE A 120 0.01 12.93 -4.65
N ARG A 121 0.89 13.60 -3.92
CA ARG A 121 0.70 15.00 -3.54
C ARG A 121 0.54 15.90 -4.76
N GLY A 122 1.40 15.77 -5.76
CA GLY A 122 1.38 16.59 -6.97
C GLY A 122 0.08 16.47 -7.78
N PHE A 123 -0.51 15.27 -7.83
CA PHE A 123 -1.79 15.02 -8.49
C PHE A 123 -3.00 15.40 -7.63
N TYR A 124 -3.07 14.94 -6.38
CA TYR A 124 -4.25 15.15 -5.52
C TYR A 124 -4.35 16.57 -4.97
N LEU A 125 -3.24 17.27 -4.76
CA LEU A 125 -3.23 18.68 -4.35
C LEU A 125 -3.13 19.66 -5.51
N ILE A 126 -3.20 19.20 -6.76
CA ILE A 126 -3.24 20.05 -7.95
C ILE A 126 -2.02 21.00 -7.99
N GLU A 127 -0.83 20.46 -7.75
CA GLU A 127 0.41 21.26 -7.76
C GLU A 127 0.68 21.84 -9.17
N HIS A 128 0.29 21.10 -10.20
CA HIS A 128 0.43 21.49 -11.60
C HIS A 128 -0.85 22.16 -12.14
N GLY A 129 -1.21 23.33 -11.61
CA GLY A 129 -2.45 24.04 -11.99
C GLY A 129 -2.63 24.26 -13.50
N LYS A 130 -1.55 24.40 -14.28
CA LYS A 130 -1.60 24.51 -15.74
C LYS A 130 -2.09 23.22 -16.42
N LEU A 131 -1.66 22.06 -15.92
CA LEU A 131 -2.12 20.75 -16.40
C LEU A 131 -3.62 20.61 -16.14
N PHE A 132 -4.05 20.88 -14.91
CA PHE A 132 -5.46 20.74 -14.53
C PHE A 132 -6.35 21.76 -15.24
N SER A 133 -5.90 23.00 -15.46
CA SER A 133 -6.68 23.97 -16.24
C SER A 133 -6.85 23.56 -17.69
N LEU A 134 -5.78 23.04 -18.33
CA LEU A 134 -5.85 22.55 -19.70
C LEU A 134 -6.71 21.29 -19.80
N PHE A 135 -6.61 20.40 -18.81
CA PHE A 135 -7.47 19.23 -18.67
C PHE A 135 -8.94 19.63 -18.54
N VAL A 136 -9.30 20.53 -17.61
CA VAL A 136 -10.68 21.01 -17.41
C VAL A 136 -11.24 21.64 -18.68
N ASN A 137 -10.44 22.45 -19.40
CA ASN A 137 -10.89 23.06 -20.65
C ASN A 137 -11.25 22.00 -21.70
N ARG A 138 -10.44 20.94 -21.83
CA ARG A 138 -10.65 19.86 -22.81
C ARG A 138 -11.74 18.88 -22.40
N THR A 139 -11.87 18.57 -21.12
CA THR A 139 -12.88 17.64 -20.62
C THR A 139 -14.23 18.29 -20.37
N SER A 140 -14.32 19.62 -20.28
CA SER A 140 -15.57 20.36 -20.08
C SER A 140 -16.67 19.93 -21.07
N GLN A 141 -16.35 19.82 -22.35
CA GLN A 141 -17.31 19.45 -23.39
C GLN A 141 -17.74 17.98 -23.30
N LEU A 142 -16.89 17.10 -22.77
CA LEU A 142 -17.18 15.68 -22.63
C LEU A 142 -17.95 15.38 -21.34
N LEU A 143 -17.62 16.07 -20.24
CA LEU A 143 -18.32 15.93 -18.97
C LEU A 143 -19.73 16.55 -18.99
N LEU A 144 -19.96 17.55 -19.84
CA LEU A 144 -21.30 18.13 -20.06
C LEU A 144 -22.20 17.23 -20.92
N ASN A 145 -21.63 16.36 -21.74
CA ASN A 145 -22.37 15.39 -22.54
C ASN A 145 -22.67 14.12 -21.72
N ILE A 146 -23.53 14.28 -20.71
CA ILE A 146 -23.95 13.25 -19.73
C ILE A 146 -24.70 12.04 -20.35
N GLU A 147 -24.99 12.06 -21.64
CA GLU A 147 -25.83 11.05 -22.32
C GLU A 147 -25.09 9.78 -22.74
N THR A 148 -23.76 9.72 -22.67
CA THR A 148 -22.99 8.55 -23.11
C THR A 148 -22.54 7.66 -21.94
N SER A 149 -22.46 6.35 -22.22
CA SER A 149 -22.10 5.31 -21.24
C SER A 149 -20.93 5.71 -20.33
N THR A 150 -21.13 5.64 -19.01
CA THR A 150 -20.17 6.01 -17.95
C THR A 150 -18.75 5.48 -18.20
N ASN A 151 -18.62 4.26 -18.74
CA ASN A 151 -17.32 3.62 -18.99
C ASN A 151 -16.58 4.21 -20.20
N ALA A 152 -17.31 4.68 -21.22
CA ALA A 152 -16.71 5.31 -22.40
C ALA A 152 -16.17 6.69 -22.05
N ILE A 153 -16.96 7.50 -21.32
CA ILE A 153 -16.53 8.82 -20.84
C ILE A 153 -15.32 8.68 -19.90
N GLU A 154 -15.29 7.67 -19.03
CA GLU A 154 -14.13 7.42 -18.15
C GLU A 154 -12.86 7.15 -18.97
N ASN A 155 -12.93 6.28 -19.98
CA ASN A 155 -11.78 5.96 -20.81
C ASN A 155 -11.33 7.17 -21.64
N ASP A 156 -12.27 7.91 -22.24
CA ASP A 156 -11.98 9.11 -23.04
C ASP A 156 -11.37 10.23 -22.17
N THR A 157 -11.84 10.38 -20.93
CA THR A 157 -11.28 11.33 -19.96
C THR A 157 -9.85 10.98 -19.60
N ASN A 158 -9.56 9.69 -19.40
CA ASN A 158 -8.20 9.22 -19.11
C ASN A 158 -7.26 9.38 -20.32
N GLU A 159 -7.72 9.14 -21.54
CA GLU A 159 -6.94 9.38 -22.76
C GLU A 159 -6.62 10.86 -22.97
N ILE A 160 -7.60 11.74 -22.73
CA ILE A 160 -7.37 13.19 -22.78
C ILE A 160 -6.38 13.63 -21.72
N PHE A 161 -6.44 13.05 -20.53
CA PHE A 161 -5.45 13.33 -19.50
C PHE A 161 -4.02 12.97 -19.96
N LYS A 162 -3.83 11.79 -20.57
CA LYS A 162 -2.54 11.38 -21.16
C LYS A 162 -2.09 12.35 -22.26
N GLN A 163 -3.00 12.81 -23.11
CA GLN A 163 -2.69 13.83 -24.12
C GLN A 163 -2.27 15.18 -23.51
N CYS A 164 -2.94 15.61 -22.43
CA CYS A 164 -2.57 16.85 -21.72
C CYS A 164 -1.16 16.74 -21.08
N LEU A 165 -0.80 15.57 -20.60
CA LEU A 165 0.53 15.29 -20.06
C LEU A 165 1.61 15.31 -21.15
N ASN A 166 1.33 14.69 -22.31
CA ASN A 166 2.22 14.71 -23.47
C ASN A 166 2.46 16.14 -23.97
N ASP A 167 1.42 16.96 -24.06
CA ASP A 167 1.51 18.35 -24.53
C ASP A 167 2.35 19.26 -23.62
N LEU A 168 2.45 18.92 -22.34
CA LEU A 168 3.23 19.68 -21.37
C LEU A 168 4.66 19.14 -21.16
N GLN A 169 5.06 18.09 -21.90
CA GLN A 169 6.40 17.46 -21.83
C GLN A 169 6.82 17.12 -20.39
N LEU A 170 5.87 16.72 -19.54
CA LEU A 170 6.15 16.30 -18.17
C LEU A 170 6.62 14.84 -18.19
N GLU A 171 7.84 14.61 -18.69
CA GLU A 171 8.42 13.27 -18.88
C GLU A 171 8.47 12.45 -17.58
N SER A 172 8.70 13.08 -16.43
CA SER A 172 8.70 12.41 -15.11
C SER A 172 7.31 11.99 -14.63
N ILE A 173 6.26 12.66 -15.11
CA ILE A 173 4.87 12.41 -14.74
C ILE A 173 4.26 11.39 -15.71
N LEU A 174 4.72 11.35 -16.96
CA LEU A 174 4.22 10.45 -18.00
C LEU A 174 4.44 8.97 -17.65
N THR A 175 5.60 8.61 -17.08
CA THR A 175 5.89 7.24 -16.66
C THR A 175 5.00 6.78 -15.49
N ASN A 176 4.54 7.72 -14.66
CA ASN A 176 3.67 7.45 -13.52
C ASN A 176 2.18 7.68 -13.83
N ALA A 177 1.85 8.28 -14.98
CA ALA A 177 0.48 8.59 -15.37
C ALA A 177 -0.38 7.33 -15.53
N ASP A 178 0.22 6.21 -15.93
CA ASP A 178 -0.47 4.92 -16.01
C ASP A 178 -0.88 4.36 -14.63
N LYS A 179 -0.29 4.86 -13.53
CA LYS A 179 -0.68 4.50 -12.16
C LYS A 179 -1.95 5.22 -11.68
N PHE A 180 -2.32 6.32 -12.32
CA PHE A 180 -3.45 7.15 -11.91
C PHE A 180 -4.58 7.03 -12.92
N LYS A 181 -5.79 6.72 -12.44
CA LYS A 181 -6.99 6.68 -13.25
C LYS A 181 -8.06 7.56 -12.63
N PHE A 182 -8.66 8.43 -13.44
CA PHE A 182 -9.87 9.14 -13.05
C PHE A 182 -11.04 8.17 -13.13
N LYS A 183 -11.77 8.06 -12.02
CA LYS A 183 -13.02 7.29 -11.93
C LYS A 183 -14.18 8.27 -11.86
N LEU A 184 -15.09 8.20 -12.82
CA LEU A 184 -16.28 9.04 -12.86
C LEU A 184 -17.45 8.28 -12.24
N ASN A 185 -17.89 8.73 -11.07
CA ASN A 185 -19.14 8.27 -10.47
C ASN A 185 -20.23 9.29 -10.79
N PHE A 186 -20.94 9.12 -11.91
CA PHE A 186 -22.16 9.88 -12.14
C PHE A 186 -23.22 9.37 -11.16
N ILE A 187 -23.57 10.19 -10.17
CA ILE A 187 -24.74 9.94 -9.33
C ILE A 187 -25.95 10.13 -10.23
N HIS A 188 -26.54 9.03 -10.70
CA HIS A 188 -27.89 9.09 -11.26
C HIS A 188 -28.80 9.54 -10.12
N ASN A 189 -29.19 10.81 -10.15
CA ASN A 189 -30.19 11.34 -9.26
C ASN A 189 -31.53 10.68 -9.64
N ASN A 190 -31.84 9.54 -9.04
CA ASN A 190 -33.14 8.88 -9.14
C ASN A 190 -34.18 9.69 -8.34
N ASN A 191 -34.38 10.96 -8.71
CA ASN A 191 -35.38 11.86 -8.15
C ASN A 191 -36.21 12.48 -9.28
N SER A 192 -36.89 11.61 -10.03
CA SER A 192 -38.00 11.92 -10.94
C SER A 192 -38.45 10.56 -11.50
N THR A 193 -39.57 9.96 -11.13
CA THR A 193 -40.94 10.49 -11.10
C THR A 193 -41.85 9.61 -10.23
N GLN A 194 -42.71 10.26 -9.43
CA GLN A 194 -44.03 9.77 -9.06
C GLN A 194 -44.89 9.49 -10.29
#